data_AF-A0A2V9TP17-F1
#
_entry.id   AF-A0A2V9TP17-F1
#
_cell.length_a   1.000
_cell.length_b   1.000
_cell.length_c   1.000
_cell.angle_alpha   90.00
_cell.angle_beta   90.00
_cell.angle_gamma   90.00
#
_symmetry.space_group_name_H-M   'P 1'
#
loop_
_entity.id
_entity.type
_entity.pdbx_description
1 polymer ?
#
loop_
_entity_poly.entity_id
_entity_poly.type
_entity_poly.pdbx_seq_one_letter_code
_entity_poly.pdbx_strand_id
1 'polypeptide(L)'
;MLHATVVDDKQHMVTNLDKSAFTVLEDGKPQTITSFRHEDIPVALGIVIDNSGSMREKRDRVNQAALNLVRASNKDDQVFIVNFNDEYYLDQDYTSDIKKLQEGLEKVEARGGTALYDALVASADHLKKSAKLQKKVLLVVTDGEDNASRESLEQAVHRLSEENGPTSPCLTDYGGAYRRNRLLA
;
A
#
# COMPACT_ATOMS: atom_id res chain seq x y z
N MET A 1 3.45 -19.95 -13.09
CA MET A 1 3.82 -19.50 -11.72
C MET A 1 2.55 -19.56 -10.88
N LEU A 2 2.60 -20.18 -9.70
CA LEU A 2 1.44 -20.32 -8.80
C LEU A 2 1.72 -19.51 -7.53
N HIS A 3 0.77 -18.67 -7.13
CA HIS A 3 0.80 -17.96 -5.85
C HIS A 3 -0.20 -18.60 -4.90
N ALA A 4 0.22 -18.82 -3.66
CA ALA A 4 -0.63 -19.39 -2.63
C ALA A 4 -0.47 -18.59 -1.34
N THR A 5 -1.60 -18.30 -0.70
CA THR A 5 -1.67 -17.75 0.67
C THR A 5 -2.29 -18.82 1.55
N VAL A 6 -1.63 -19.16 2.65
CA VAL A 6 -2.15 -20.13 3.62
C VAL A 6 -2.60 -19.38 4.87
N VAL A 7 -3.80 -19.68 5.34
CA VAL A 7 -4.37 -19.14 6.58
C VAL A 7 -4.77 -20.28 7.51
N ASP A 8 -4.69 -20.06 8.82
CA ASP A 8 -5.21 -20.97 9.83
C ASP A 8 -6.75 -20.89 9.96
N ASP A 9 -7.32 -21.69 10.85
CA ASP A 9 -8.75 -21.70 11.17
C ASP A 9 -9.26 -20.36 11.74
N LYS A 10 -8.36 -19.53 12.25
CA LYS A 10 -8.62 -18.20 12.82
C LYS A 10 -8.31 -17.06 11.83
N GLN A 11 -8.06 -17.36 10.56
CA GLN A 11 -7.72 -16.41 9.50
C GLN A 11 -6.37 -15.69 9.67
N HIS A 12 -5.44 -16.22 10.47
CA HIS A 12 -4.07 -15.72 10.51
C HIS A 12 -3.25 -16.31 9.37
N MET A 13 -2.41 -15.48 8.74
CA MET A 13 -1.48 -15.95 7.72
C MET A 13 -0.44 -16.90 8.33
N VAL A 14 -0.26 -18.05 7.70
CA VAL A 14 0.77 -19.02 8.06
C VAL A 14 1.99 -18.79 7.16
N THR A 15 3.06 -18.23 7.74
CA THR A 15 4.27 -17.80 7.04
C THR A 15 5.49 -18.67 7.32
N ASN A 16 5.29 -19.90 7.80
CA ASN A 16 6.41 -20.79 8.16
C ASN A 16 6.31 -22.18 7.53
N LEU A 17 5.49 -22.32 6.48
CA LEU A 17 5.39 -23.57 5.72
C LEU A 17 6.54 -23.70 4.72
N ASP A 18 7.16 -24.86 4.73
CA ASP A 18 8.17 -25.23 3.74
C ASP A 18 7.54 -25.89 2.51
N LYS A 19 8.38 -26.19 1.51
CA LYS A 19 7.99 -26.83 0.26
C LYS A 19 7.23 -28.15 0.46
N SER A 20 7.54 -28.91 1.52
CA SER A 20 6.94 -30.22 1.79
C SER A 20 5.48 -30.13 2.23
N ALA A 21 5.03 -28.95 2.68
CA ALA A 21 3.63 -28.71 3.01
C ALA A 21 2.71 -28.58 1.78
N PHE A 22 3.27 -28.55 0.56
CA PHE A 22 2.51 -28.31 -0.67
C PHE A 22 2.56 -29.50 -1.62
N THR A 23 1.39 -29.87 -2.15
CA THR A 23 1.27 -30.75 -3.32
C THR A 23 0.64 -29.97 -4.45
N VAL A 24 1.32 -29.89 -5.59
CA VAL A 24 0.80 -29.24 -6.81
C VAL A 24 0.28 -30.34 -7.74
N LEU A 25 -0.95 -30.16 -8.23
CA LEU A 25 -1.58 -31.05 -9.20
C LEU A 25 -1.88 -30.28 -10.48
N GLU A 26 -1.64 -30.90 -11.63
CA GLU A 26 -2.11 -30.43 -12.94
C GLU A 26 -2.95 -31.54 -13.56
N ASP A 27 -4.21 -31.26 -13.85
CA ASP A 27 -5.22 -32.24 -14.30
C ASP A 27 -5.28 -33.49 -13.40
N GLY A 28 -5.18 -33.27 -12.09
CA GLY A 28 -5.20 -34.34 -11.08
C GLY A 28 -3.90 -35.15 -10.96
N LYS A 29 -2.86 -34.83 -11.73
CA LYS A 29 -1.54 -35.49 -11.67
C LYS A 29 -0.54 -34.67 -10.85
N PRO A 30 0.21 -35.27 -9.91
CA PRO A 30 1.25 -34.58 -9.15
C PRO A 30 2.35 -33.98 -10.02
N GLN A 31 2.69 -32.73 -9.75
CA GLN A 31 3.75 -31.99 -10.40
C GLN A 31 4.92 -31.73 -9.45
N THR A 32 6.14 -31.78 -9.97
CA THR A 32 7.33 -31.49 -9.18
C THR A 32 7.51 -29.99 -9.04
N ILE A 33 7.52 -29.49 -7.80
CA ILE A 33 7.86 -28.10 -7.52
C ILE A 33 9.36 -27.91 -7.78
N THR A 34 9.75 -27.21 -8.85
CA THR A 34 11.16 -26.98 -9.21
C THR A 34 11.79 -25.79 -8.48
N SER A 35 10.98 -24.81 -8.10
CA SER A 35 11.37 -23.62 -7.32
C SER A 35 10.31 -23.38 -6.25
N PHE A 36 10.74 -23.22 -4.99
CA PHE A 36 9.89 -22.85 -3.87
C PHE A 36 10.58 -21.70 -3.14
N ARG A 37 9.88 -20.58 -3.01
CA ARG A 37 10.42 -19.38 -2.38
C ARG A 37 9.47 -18.92 -1.30
N HIS A 38 9.98 -18.87 -0.07
CA HIS A 38 9.31 -18.20 1.04
C HIS A 38 9.73 -16.74 0.98
N GLU A 39 9.02 -16.00 0.14
CA GLU A 39 9.55 -14.76 -0.39
C GLU A 39 8.99 -13.59 0.44
N ASP A 40 9.69 -13.29 1.55
CA ASP A 40 9.68 -11.94 2.14
C ASP A 40 10.47 -11.01 1.20
N ILE A 41 9.95 -10.85 -0.03
CA ILE A 41 10.57 -10.04 -1.07
C ILE A 41 10.46 -8.60 -0.61
N PRO A 42 11.58 -7.86 -0.59
CA PRO A 42 11.53 -6.45 -0.27
C PRO A 42 10.56 -5.72 -1.19
N VAL A 43 9.72 -4.88 -0.61
CA VAL A 43 8.70 -4.10 -1.32
C VAL A 43 9.10 -2.64 -1.44
N ALA A 44 8.77 -2.05 -2.57
CA ALA A 44 8.66 -0.60 -2.68
C ALA A 44 7.25 -0.21 -2.18
N LEU A 45 7.20 0.53 -1.09
CA LEU A 45 5.96 0.94 -0.44
C LEU A 45 5.79 2.46 -0.50
N GLY A 46 4.71 2.94 -1.12
CA GLY A 46 4.27 4.31 -0.97
C GLY A 46 3.20 4.41 0.12
N ILE A 47 3.41 5.27 1.11
CA ILE A 47 2.41 5.59 2.11
C ILE A 47 1.86 6.98 1.81
N VAL A 48 0.59 7.04 1.41
CA VAL A 48 -0.12 8.27 1.01
C VAL A 48 -1.16 8.61 2.06
N ILE A 49 -1.01 9.75 2.73
CA ILE A 49 -1.82 10.10 3.90
C ILE A 49 -2.52 11.44 3.70
N ASP A 50 -3.82 11.42 3.97
CA ASP A 50 -4.67 12.59 3.96
C ASP A 50 -4.40 13.50 5.18
N ASN A 51 -4.11 14.77 4.87
CA ASN A 51 -3.85 15.88 5.77
C ASN A 51 -4.97 16.94 5.69
N SER A 52 -6.16 16.59 5.23
CA SER A 52 -7.34 17.47 5.29
C SER A 52 -7.74 17.80 6.73
N GLY A 53 -8.59 18.82 6.89
CA GLY A 53 -9.06 19.26 8.20
C GLY A 53 -9.76 18.17 9.03
N SER A 54 -10.48 17.23 8.39
CA SER A 54 -11.17 16.12 9.05
C SER A 54 -10.21 15.10 9.68
N MET A 55 -9.01 14.97 9.12
CA MET A 55 -7.99 14.04 9.59
C MET A 55 -7.24 14.50 10.84
N ARG A 56 -7.42 15.76 11.26
CA ARG A 56 -6.64 16.39 12.35
C ARG A 56 -6.60 15.56 13.64
N GLU A 57 -7.75 15.05 14.09
CA GLU A 57 -7.82 14.24 15.33
C GLU A 57 -7.40 12.77 15.12
N LYS A 58 -7.37 12.30 13.87
CA LYS A 58 -7.00 10.93 13.50
C LYS A 58 -5.50 10.80 13.20
N ARG A 59 -4.83 11.91 12.91
CA ARG A 59 -3.47 11.94 12.38
C ARG A 59 -2.45 11.25 13.26
N ASP A 60 -2.52 11.44 14.58
CA ASP A 60 -1.62 10.76 15.52
C ASP A 60 -1.76 9.25 15.46
N ARG A 61 -2.99 8.74 15.38
CA ARG A 61 -3.27 7.29 15.27
C ARG A 61 -2.77 6.74 13.94
N VAL A 62 -3.00 7.47 12.85
CA VAL A 62 -2.51 7.10 11.51
C VAL A 62 -0.98 7.06 11.49
N ASN A 63 -0.31 8.05 12.08
CA ASN A 63 1.14 8.07 12.21
C ASN A 63 1.68 6.87 12.97
N GLN A 64 1.08 6.56 14.12
CA GLN A 64 1.49 5.39 14.90
C GLN A 64 1.25 4.08 14.14
N ALA A 65 0.12 3.95 13.44
CA ALA A 65 -0.17 2.75 12.64
C ALA A 65 0.81 2.59 11.46
N ALA A 66 1.08 3.66 10.72
CA ALA A 66 2.06 3.65 9.63
C ALA A 66 3.47 3.35 10.14
N LEU A 67 3.85 3.91 11.29
CA LEU A 67 5.15 3.65 11.91
C LEU A 67 5.29 2.20 12.39
N ASN A 68 4.22 1.62 12.93
CA ASN A 68 4.20 0.20 13.31
C ASN A 68 4.29 -0.72 12.09
N LEU A 69 3.63 -0.37 10.98
CA LEU A 69 3.74 -1.09 9.72
C LEU A 69 5.19 -1.13 9.24
N VAL A 70 5.86 0.02 9.11
CA VAL A 70 7.25 0.07 8.62
C VAL A 70 8.23 -0.61 9.57
N ARG A 71 7.98 -0.60 10.88
CA ARG A 71 8.81 -1.31 11.88
C ARG A 71 8.63 -2.83 11.82
N ALA A 72 7.44 -3.31 11.49
CA ALA A 72 7.14 -4.73 11.33
C ALA A 72 7.51 -5.26 9.93
N SER A 73 7.82 -4.36 9.00
CA SER A 73 8.17 -4.67 7.61
C SER A 73 9.58 -5.24 7.46
N ASN A 74 9.90 -5.73 6.25
CA ASN A 74 11.24 -6.21 5.94
C ASN A 74 12.23 -5.03 5.95
N LYS A 75 13.41 -5.24 6.56
CA LYS A 75 14.47 -4.22 6.67
C LYS A 75 14.98 -3.68 5.32
N ASP A 76 14.80 -4.45 4.26
CA ASP A 76 15.24 -4.11 2.91
C ASP A 76 14.13 -3.40 2.11
N ASP A 77 12.94 -3.22 2.72
CA ASP A 77 11.86 -2.44 2.12
C ASP A 77 12.30 -1.00 1.88
N GLN A 78 11.77 -0.43 0.81
CA GLN A 78 12.02 0.97 0.45
C GLN A 78 10.69 1.71 0.52
N VAL A 79 10.60 2.64 1.46
CA VAL A 79 9.35 3.34 1.76
C VAL A 79 9.48 4.82 1.40
N PHE A 80 8.48 5.38 0.74
CA PHE A 80 8.31 6.83 0.59
C PHE A 80 6.99 7.27 1.22
N ILE A 81 6.92 8.54 1.63
CA ILE A 81 5.76 9.14 2.28
C ILE A 81 5.28 10.33 1.47
N VAL A 82 3.99 10.32 1.16
CA VAL A 82 3.27 11.44 0.57
C VAL A 82 2.19 11.88 1.54
N ASN A 83 2.17 13.15 1.92
CA ASN A 83 1.00 13.76 2.55
C ASN A 83 0.24 14.57 1.50
N PHE A 84 -1.08 14.67 1.62
CA PHE A 84 -1.87 15.47 0.69
C PHE A 84 -3.05 16.18 1.38
N ASN A 85 -3.41 17.35 0.86
CA ASN A 85 -4.62 18.10 1.21
C ASN A 85 -5.19 18.71 -0.07
N ASP A 86 -5.19 20.05 -0.23
CA ASP A 86 -5.42 20.72 -1.52
C ASP A 86 -4.32 20.42 -2.55
N GLU A 87 -3.11 20.10 -2.08
CA GLU A 87 -1.96 19.72 -2.91
C GLU A 87 -1.31 18.45 -2.34
N TYR A 88 -0.46 17.78 -3.13
CA TYR A 88 0.30 16.61 -2.68
C TYR A 88 1.77 16.99 -2.43
N TYR A 89 2.38 16.38 -1.41
CA TYR A 89 3.75 16.64 -0.97
C TYR A 89 4.51 15.34 -0.76
N LEU A 90 5.67 15.19 -1.41
CA LEU A 90 6.60 14.09 -1.14
C LEU A 90 7.49 14.47 0.05
N ASP A 91 7.04 14.13 1.25
CA ASP A 91 7.70 14.52 2.51
C ASP A 91 8.96 13.72 2.83
N GLN A 92 9.03 12.49 2.30
CA GLN A 92 10.18 11.61 2.38
C GLN A 92 10.22 10.71 1.13
N ASP A 93 11.33 10.75 0.39
CA ASP A 93 11.57 9.82 -0.71
C ASP A 93 12.01 8.44 -0.19
N TYR A 94 12.18 7.45 -1.07
CA TYR A 94 12.54 6.08 -0.72
C TYR A 94 13.67 5.98 0.31
N THR A 95 13.38 5.30 1.41
CA THR A 95 14.34 5.01 2.46
C THR A 95 13.90 3.77 3.24
N SER A 96 14.86 3.07 3.84
CA SER A 96 14.63 2.05 4.88
C SER A 96 14.90 2.59 6.30
N ASP A 97 15.31 3.85 6.42
CA ASP A 97 15.59 4.50 7.70
C ASP A 97 14.29 4.89 8.41
N ILE A 98 13.96 4.17 9.48
CA ILE A 98 12.76 4.37 10.30
C ILE A 98 12.70 5.79 10.90
N LYS A 99 13.84 6.43 11.20
CA LYS A 99 13.82 7.80 11.76
C LYS A 99 13.37 8.80 10.71
N LYS A 100 13.88 8.69 9.49
CA LYS A 100 13.45 9.54 8.37
C LYS A 100 11.98 9.34 8.02
N LEU A 101 11.50 8.09 8.09
CA LEU A 101 10.08 7.79 7.89
C LEU A 101 9.23 8.39 8.99
N GLN A 102 9.65 8.30 10.25
CA GLN A 102 8.96 8.95 11.36
C GLN A 102 8.90 10.47 11.16
N GLU A 103 10.01 11.11 10.79
CA GLU A 103 10.06 12.56 10.52
C GLU A 103 9.12 12.95 9.37
N GLY A 104 9.08 12.17 8.28
CA GLY A 104 8.16 12.41 7.15
C GLY A 104 6.69 12.24 7.53
N LEU A 105 6.38 11.31 8.43
CA LEU A 105 5.03 11.09 8.97
C LEU A 105 4.59 12.23 9.90
N GLU A 106 5.52 12.82 10.66
CA GLU A 106 5.25 13.89 11.62
C GLU A 106 5.13 15.28 10.97
N LYS A 107 5.54 15.44 9.71
CA LYS A 107 5.28 16.67 8.92
C LYS A 107 3.79 16.80 8.64
N VAL A 108 3.10 17.57 9.49
CA VAL A 108 1.65 17.75 9.41
C VAL A 108 1.30 19.23 9.51
N GLU A 109 0.72 19.76 8.43
CA GLU A 109 -0.14 20.94 8.49
C GLU A 109 -1.55 20.54 8.05
N ALA A 110 -2.35 20.00 8.99
CA ALA A 110 -3.70 19.54 8.69
C ALA A 110 -4.64 20.74 8.38
N ARG A 111 -4.80 21.06 7.10
CA ARG A 111 -5.54 22.22 6.56
C ARG A 111 -5.97 21.91 5.12
N GLY A 112 -7.02 22.56 4.65
CA GLY A 112 -7.46 22.42 3.25
C GLY A 112 -8.44 21.27 2.99
N GLY A 113 -8.76 21.07 1.71
CA GLY A 113 -9.58 19.99 1.17
C GLY A 113 -8.78 18.70 0.89
N THR A 114 -9.31 17.86 0.00
CA THR A 114 -8.85 16.49 -0.24
C THR A 114 -8.68 16.25 -1.75
N ALA A 115 -7.45 16.38 -2.25
CA ALA A 115 -7.01 16.11 -3.62
C ALA A 115 -6.46 14.67 -3.75
N LEU A 116 -7.31 13.70 -3.42
CA LEU A 116 -6.98 12.27 -3.33
C LEU A 116 -6.57 11.68 -4.68
N TYR A 117 -7.31 11.96 -5.76
CA TYR A 117 -7.00 11.39 -7.08
C TYR A 117 -5.67 11.91 -7.63
N ASP A 118 -5.40 13.20 -7.47
CA ASP A 118 -4.12 13.79 -7.90
C ASP A 118 -2.95 13.18 -7.11
N ALA A 119 -3.09 13.05 -5.78
CA ALA A 119 -2.09 12.41 -4.93
C ALA A 119 -1.86 10.94 -5.29
N LEU A 120 -2.92 10.20 -5.61
CA LEU A 120 -2.86 8.79 -5.96
C LEU A 120 -2.17 8.57 -7.33
N VAL A 121 -2.50 9.39 -8.33
CA VAL A 121 -1.83 9.34 -9.65
C VAL A 121 -0.36 9.69 -9.51
N ALA A 122 -0.03 10.78 -8.82
CA ALA A 122 1.36 11.20 -8.61
C ALA A 122 2.17 10.13 -7.85
N SER A 123 1.59 9.54 -6.81
CA SER A 123 2.25 8.50 -6.01
C SER A 123 2.42 7.20 -6.80
N ALA A 124 1.44 6.81 -7.61
CA ALA A 124 1.55 5.66 -8.50
C ALA A 124 2.65 5.86 -9.56
N ASP A 125 2.73 7.06 -10.14
CA ASP A 125 3.77 7.45 -11.08
C ASP A 125 5.17 7.39 -10.45
N HIS A 126 5.32 7.92 -9.23
CA HIS A 126 6.57 7.84 -8.47
C HIS A 126 6.94 6.39 -8.13
N LEU A 127 5.95 5.59 -7.71
CA LEU A 127 6.10 4.16 -7.45
C LEU A 127 6.52 3.39 -8.71
N LYS A 128 6.03 3.79 -9.89
CA LYS A 128 6.42 3.16 -11.14
C LYS A 128 7.84 3.52 -11.57
N LYS A 129 8.16 4.82 -11.60
CA LYS A 129 9.39 5.37 -12.19
C LYS A 129 10.63 5.20 -11.30
N SER A 130 10.46 5.32 -9.99
CA SER A 130 11.57 5.46 -9.05
C SER A 130 11.84 4.18 -8.23
N ALA A 131 10.87 3.27 -8.14
CA ALA A 131 11.04 2.03 -7.42
C ALA A 131 12.05 1.10 -8.12
N LYS A 132 13.05 0.66 -7.36
CA LYS A 132 14.04 -0.35 -7.80
C LYS A 132 13.59 -1.78 -7.50
N LEU A 133 12.58 -1.95 -6.65
CA LEU A 133 12.06 -3.24 -6.22
C LEU A 133 10.92 -3.71 -7.12
N GLN A 134 10.81 -5.04 -7.29
CA GLN A 134 9.83 -5.64 -8.19
C GLN A 134 8.40 -5.57 -7.62
N LYS A 135 8.25 -5.78 -6.31
CA LYS A 135 6.96 -5.73 -5.64
C LYS A 135 6.69 -4.29 -5.20
N LYS A 136 5.57 -3.76 -5.69
CA LYS A 136 5.16 -2.35 -5.50
C LYS A 136 3.82 -2.33 -4.78
N VAL A 137 3.73 -1.57 -3.70
CA VAL A 137 2.53 -1.42 -2.88
C VAL A 137 2.27 0.07 -2.65
N LEU A 138 1.00 0.47 -2.75
CA LEU A 138 0.56 1.82 -2.43
C LEU A 138 -0.51 1.74 -1.34
N LEU A 139 -0.18 2.21 -0.14
CA LEU A 139 -1.09 2.32 0.99
C LEU A 139 -1.65 3.73 1.02
N VAL A 140 -2.99 3.85 1.00
CA VAL A 140 -3.67 5.13 1.01
C VAL A 140 -4.56 5.24 2.25
N VAL A 141 -4.38 6.29 3.04
CA VAL A 141 -5.12 6.52 4.29
C VAL A 141 -5.85 7.85 4.21
N THR A 142 -7.18 7.79 4.16
CA THR A 142 -8.08 8.95 4.07
C THR A 142 -9.40 8.62 4.79
N ASP A 143 -10.13 9.64 5.21
CA ASP A 143 -11.46 9.53 5.82
C ASP A 143 -12.57 10.22 5.02
N GLY A 144 -12.29 10.66 3.79
CA GLY A 144 -13.19 11.51 3.02
C GLY A 144 -13.28 11.15 1.54
N GLU A 145 -14.34 11.66 0.92
CA GLU A 145 -14.49 11.67 -0.54
C GLU A 145 -13.64 12.80 -1.14
N ASP A 146 -13.07 12.55 -2.31
CA ASP A 146 -12.31 13.55 -3.06
C ASP A 146 -13.16 14.79 -3.36
N ASN A 147 -12.62 15.98 -3.08
CA ASN A 147 -13.33 17.24 -3.31
C ASN A 147 -12.44 18.36 -3.88
N ALA A 148 -11.15 18.08 -4.08
CA ALA A 148 -10.18 19.05 -4.57
C ALA A 148 -9.34 18.56 -5.76
N SER A 149 -9.48 17.30 -6.21
CA SER A 149 -8.68 16.80 -7.33
C SER A 149 -9.10 17.39 -8.68
N ARG A 150 -8.13 17.45 -9.57
CA ARG A 150 -8.32 17.82 -10.98
C ARG A 150 -8.60 16.59 -11.85
N GLU A 151 -8.05 15.43 -11.49
CA GLU A 151 -8.31 14.15 -12.14
C GLU A 151 -9.59 13.49 -11.59
N SER A 152 -10.28 12.66 -12.39
CA SER A 152 -11.43 11.87 -11.94
C SER A 152 -11.03 10.50 -11.39
N LEU A 153 -11.90 9.89 -10.57
CA LEU A 153 -11.73 8.50 -10.08
C LEU A 153 -11.47 7.51 -11.22
N GLU A 154 -12.21 7.64 -12.32
CA GLU A 154 -12.07 6.75 -13.48
C GLU A 154 -10.71 6.91 -14.15
N GLN A 155 -10.20 8.14 -14.26
CA GLN A 155 -8.86 8.40 -14.79
C GLN A 155 -7.77 7.83 -13.88
N ALA A 156 -7.92 7.99 -12.57
CA ALA A 156 -7.02 7.43 -11.58
C ALA A 156 -6.98 5.89 -11.62
N VAL A 157 -8.14 5.25 -11.67
CA VAL A 157 -8.27 3.79 -11.77
C VAL A 157 -7.71 3.27 -13.09
N HIS A 158 -8.00 3.94 -14.21
CA HIS A 158 -7.48 3.56 -15.52
C HIS A 158 -5.95 3.55 -15.52
N ARG A 159 -5.31 4.64 -15.05
CA ARG A 159 -3.84 4.74 -14.95
C ARG A 159 -3.23 3.71 -14.01
N LEU A 160 -3.92 3.32 -12.93
CA LEU A 160 -3.46 2.25 -12.04
C LEU A 160 -3.57 0.86 -12.70
N SER A 161 -4.63 0.63 -13.48
CA SER A 161 -4.98 -0.69 -14.04
C SER A 161 -4.18 -1.08 -15.28
N GLU A 162 -3.81 -0.11 -16.13
CA GLU A 162 -3.22 -0.41 -17.44
C GLU A 162 -1.79 -0.94 -17.41
N GLU A 163 -1.04 -0.81 -16.29
CA GLU A 163 0.43 -0.82 -16.40
C GLU A 163 1.21 -1.66 -15.37
N ASN A 164 0.66 -2.78 -14.87
CA ASN A 164 1.23 -3.52 -13.74
C ASN A 164 1.36 -2.65 -12.47
N GLY A 165 0.31 -1.86 -12.20
CA GLY A 165 0.22 -1.03 -11.00
C GLY A 165 0.22 -1.82 -9.70
N PRO A 166 0.37 -1.15 -8.55
CA PRO A 166 0.44 -1.80 -7.25
C PRO A 166 -0.75 -2.75 -7.00
N THR A 167 -0.46 -3.96 -6.55
CA THR A 167 -1.41 -5.09 -6.47
C THR A 167 -2.45 -4.98 -5.34
N SER A 168 -2.43 -3.90 -4.54
CA SER A 168 -3.46 -3.66 -3.53
C SER A 168 -3.48 -2.19 -3.09
N PRO A 169 -4.39 -1.35 -3.63
CA PRO A 169 -4.75 -0.10 -2.97
C PRO A 169 -5.59 -0.45 -1.73
N CYS A 170 -4.95 -0.55 -0.57
CA CYS A 170 -5.67 -0.61 0.70
C CYS A 170 -6.10 0.81 1.07
N LEU A 171 -7.30 1.23 0.66
CA LEU A 171 -7.99 2.36 1.28
C LEU A 171 -8.47 1.91 2.66
N THR A 172 -7.85 2.45 3.72
CA THR A 172 -8.32 2.23 5.09
C THR A 172 -9.08 3.46 5.55
N ASP A 173 -10.40 3.40 5.44
CA ASP A 173 -11.32 4.38 6.00
C ASP A 173 -11.43 4.18 7.52
N TYR A 174 -11.04 5.20 8.28
CA TYR A 174 -11.19 5.24 9.75
C TYR A 174 -12.60 5.68 10.19
N GLY A 175 -13.54 5.81 9.26
CA GLY A 175 -14.86 6.42 9.39
C GLY A 175 -16.06 5.56 8.95
N GLY A 176 -15.98 4.24 9.05
CA GLY A 176 -17.18 3.39 9.05
C GLY A 176 -17.76 3.04 7.68
N ALA A 177 -17.68 1.74 7.38
CA ALA A 177 -18.51 1.01 6.42
C ALA A 177 -18.31 1.31 4.92
N TYR A 178 -17.13 1.00 4.38
CA TYR A 178 -17.05 0.57 2.98
C TYR A 178 -17.31 -0.94 2.86
N ARG A 179 -18.48 -1.30 2.30
CA ARG A 179 -18.81 -2.69 1.95
C ARG A 179 -17.84 -3.17 0.87
N ARG A 180 -17.15 -4.27 1.17
CA ARG A 180 -16.44 -5.12 0.19
C ARG A 180 -17.38 -5.47 -0.97
N ASN A 181 -17.30 -4.75 -2.07
CA ASN A 181 -17.70 -5.27 -3.37
C ASN A 181 -16.97 -4.50 -4.48
N ARG A 182 -16.27 -5.29 -5.31
CA ARG A 182 -15.64 -4.91 -6.58
C ARG A 182 -14.45 -3.95 -6.49
N LEU A 183 -13.26 -4.52 -6.62
CA LEU A 183 -12.25 -4.10 -7.62
C LEU A 183 -11.09 -5.12 -7.60
N LEU A 184 -11.41 -6.36 -7.98
CA LEU A 184 -10.45 -7.35 -8.49
C LEU A 184 -11.24 -8.21 -9.48
N ALA A 185 -11.07 -7.90 -10.76
CA ALA A 185 -11.25 -8.82 -11.89
C ALA A 185 -10.04 -8.60 -12.80
#